data_AF-A0A9P9W7X2-F1
#
_entry.id   AF-A0A9P9W7X2-F1
#
_cell.length_a   1.000
_cell.length_b   1.000
_cell.length_c   1.000
_cell.angle_alpha   90.00
_cell.angle_beta   90.00
_cell.angle_gamma   90.00
#
_symmetry.space_group_name_H-M   'P 1'
#
loop_
_entity.id
_entity.type
_entity.pdbx_description
1 polymer ?
#
loop_
_entity_poly.entity_id
_entity_poly.type
_entity_poly.pdbx_seq_one_letter_code
_entity_poly.pdbx_strand_id
1 'polypeptide(L)'
;MNTLANHGYLPHDGRNITLNNAIFALSTALNFDPALATTMWEHAIVANPEPNATFFTLENLNRHNVLEHDASMSRSDAHFGNNHIFNQTIFNTTRRFWTAETLTPAMLANGKLARQIESRAFNPDYTFTAVNEQFSLGEVAAPVIVFGDMEAGTVYRDLVEFFFEVAHGGTENERLPTELGWTKKVDPVIENDVLGVSKMISEATSLLTGSENGVKVMRQDLHSGIKGFKHVYSGNIRTFTTIWHMNVTEFDRFHDVLMLIGPSYCRDLTPIIIGYRFGYDFASLWQQSCLQLFEGWTRPQGWTASSGCCVI
;
A
#
# COMPACT_ATOMS: atom_id res chain seq x y z
N MET A 1 -5.55 -18.99 2.55
CA MET A 1 -5.48 -20.15 1.63
C MET A 1 -5.46 -21.48 2.39
N ASN A 2 -4.60 -21.64 3.38
CA ASN A 2 -4.53 -22.85 4.22
C ASN A 2 -5.90 -23.27 4.77
N THR A 3 -6.69 -22.33 5.31
CA THR A 3 -8.07 -22.59 5.76
C THR A 3 -8.98 -23.20 4.69
N LEU A 4 -8.88 -22.74 3.45
CA LEU A 4 -9.69 -23.29 2.36
C LEU A 4 -9.27 -24.72 2.01
N ALA A 5 -7.97 -25.04 2.10
CA ALA A 5 -7.48 -26.42 1.94
C ALA A 5 -7.87 -27.31 3.13
N ASN A 6 -7.76 -26.81 4.37
CA ASN A 6 -8.15 -27.52 5.59
C ASN A 6 -9.64 -27.87 5.61
N HIS A 7 -10.49 -27.01 5.05
CA HIS A 7 -11.93 -27.22 4.90
C HIS A 7 -12.31 -27.98 3.60
N GLY A 8 -11.35 -28.34 2.75
CA GLY A 8 -11.59 -29.11 1.52
C GLY A 8 -12.22 -28.32 0.37
N TYR A 9 -12.23 -26.98 0.43
CA TYR A 9 -12.60 -26.14 -0.70
C TYR A 9 -11.51 -26.09 -1.78
N LEU A 10 -10.25 -26.18 -1.35
CA LEU A 10 -9.07 -26.40 -2.18
C LEU A 10 -8.53 -27.83 -1.98
N PRO A 11 -7.66 -28.33 -2.87
CA PRO A 11 -6.94 -29.59 -2.64
C PRO A 11 -6.28 -29.60 -1.26
N HIS A 12 -6.60 -30.61 -0.45
CA HIS A 12 -6.20 -30.67 0.96
C HIS A 12 -4.67 -30.76 1.16
N ASP A 13 -3.96 -31.29 0.17
CA ASP A 13 -2.49 -31.34 0.16
C ASP A 13 -1.85 -29.99 -0.24
N GLY A 14 -2.65 -28.96 -0.49
CA GLY A 14 -2.18 -27.62 -0.86
C GLY A 14 -1.56 -27.53 -2.25
N ARG A 15 -1.76 -28.53 -3.11
CA ARG A 15 -1.14 -28.59 -4.44
C ARG A 15 -2.16 -28.31 -5.54
N ASN A 16 -1.66 -27.99 -6.74
CA ASN A 16 -2.46 -27.82 -7.96
C ASN A 16 -3.62 -26.82 -7.79
N ILE A 17 -3.34 -25.64 -7.24
CA ILE A 17 -4.30 -24.54 -7.11
C ILE A 17 -4.40 -23.83 -8.46
N THR A 18 -5.43 -24.20 -9.22
CA THR A 18 -5.74 -23.68 -10.57
C THR A 18 -6.70 -22.51 -10.46
N LEU A 19 -6.81 -21.70 -11.52
CA LEU A 19 -7.78 -20.60 -11.55
C LEU A 19 -9.21 -21.09 -11.21
N ASN A 20 -9.64 -22.20 -11.82
CA ASN A 20 -10.99 -22.73 -11.64
C ASN A 20 -11.28 -23.16 -10.19
N ASN A 21 -10.34 -23.88 -9.55
CA ASN A 21 -10.57 -24.30 -8.16
C ASN A 21 -10.40 -23.17 -7.15
N ALA A 22 -9.59 -22.15 -7.46
CA ALA A 22 -9.48 -20.94 -6.65
C ALA A 22 -10.78 -20.13 -6.68
N ILE A 23 -11.35 -19.90 -7.88
CA ILE A 23 -12.66 -19.24 -8.03
C ILE A 23 -13.73 -20.02 -7.26
N PHE A 24 -13.81 -21.34 -7.47
CA PHE A 24 -14.77 -22.17 -6.74
C PHE A 24 -14.63 -22.03 -5.22
N ALA A 25 -13.40 -22.14 -4.70
CA ALA A 25 -13.14 -22.09 -3.27
C ALA A 25 -13.50 -20.73 -2.66
N LEU A 26 -13.01 -19.63 -3.26
CA LEU A 26 -13.22 -18.27 -2.77
C LEU A 26 -14.71 -17.86 -2.84
N SER A 27 -15.38 -18.15 -3.95
CA SER A 27 -16.80 -17.85 -4.10
C SER A 27 -17.68 -18.69 -3.17
N THR A 28 -17.38 -19.99 -3.03
CA THR A 28 -18.21 -20.88 -2.20
C THR A 28 -18.04 -20.60 -0.71
N ALA A 29 -16.80 -20.50 -0.24
CA ALA A 29 -16.49 -20.38 1.17
C ALA A 29 -16.65 -18.96 1.70
N LEU A 30 -16.26 -17.94 0.93
CA LEU A 30 -16.16 -16.55 1.39
C LEU A 30 -17.15 -15.60 0.71
N ASN A 31 -17.91 -16.08 -0.28
CA ASN A 31 -18.81 -15.27 -1.09
C ASN A 31 -18.10 -14.18 -1.93
N PHE A 32 -16.86 -14.42 -2.34
CA PHE A 32 -16.16 -13.51 -3.23
C PHE A 32 -16.71 -13.65 -4.65
N ASP A 33 -16.93 -12.54 -5.34
CA ASP A 33 -17.38 -12.62 -6.72
C ASP A 33 -16.29 -13.24 -7.63
N PRO A 34 -16.65 -13.84 -8.77
CA PRO A 34 -15.68 -14.51 -9.63
C PRO A 34 -14.59 -13.59 -10.17
N ALA A 35 -14.87 -12.29 -10.33
CA ALA A 35 -13.90 -11.31 -10.80
C ALA A 35 -12.80 -11.07 -9.75
N LEU A 36 -13.17 -10.77 -8.50
CA LEU A 36 -12.24 -10.65 -7.39
C LEU A 36 -11.44 -11.94 -7.19
N ALA A 37 -12.11 -13.10 -7.22
CA ALA A 37 -11.42 -14.38 -7.06
C ALA A 37 -10.39 -14.65 -8.17
N THR A 38 -10.67 -14.20 -9.40
CA THR A 38 -9.73 -14.26 -10.52
C THR A 38 -8.53 -13.36 -10.26
N THR A 39 -8.74 -12.09 -9.91
CA THR A 39 -7.68 -11.13 -9.60
C THR A 39 -6.76 -11.65 -8.48
N MET A 40 -7.34 -12.21 -7.42
CA MET A 40 -6.56 -12.81 -6.32
C MET A 40 -5.71 -13.99 -6.78
N TRP A 41 -6.21 -14.83 -7.68
CA TRP A 41 -5.43 -15.93 -8.25
C TRP A 41 -4.31 -15.42 -9.17
N GLU A 42 -4.58 -14.40 -9.99
CA GLU A 42 -3.59 -13.76 -10.87
C GLU A 42 -2.45 -13.10 -10.08
N HIS A 43 -2.75 -12.55 -8.90
CA HIS A 43 -1.71 -12.07 -7.99
C HIS A 43 -0.90 -13.23 -7.39
N ALA A 44 -1.53 -14.37 -7.11
CA ALA A 44 -0.88 -15.51 -6.47
C ALA A 44 -0.01 -16.36 -7.42
N ILE A 45 -0.37 -16.46 -8.70
CA ILE A 45 0.30 -17.38 -9.66
C ILE A 45 1.77 -17.05 -9.89
N VAL A 46 2.19 -15.79 -9.72
CA VAL A 46 3.60 -15.35 -9.83
C VAL A 46 4.53 -16.01 -8.81
N ALA A 47 3.96 -16.56 -7.73
CA ALA A 47 4.69 -17.35 -6.75
C ALA A 47 5.18 -18.68 -7.33
N ASN A 48 4.56 -19.22 -8.38
CA ASN A 48 5.12 -20.36 -9.09
C ASN A 48 6.28 -19.90 -9.99
N PRO A 49 7.53 -20.36 -9.79
CA PRO A 49 8.67 -19.94 -10.60
C PRO A 49 8.65 -20.50 -12.03
N GLU A 50 7.81 -21.49 -12.32
CA GLU A 50 7.72 -22.11 -13.63
C GLU A 50 7.19 -21.12 -14.69
N PRO A 51 7.88 -20.95 -15.84
CA PRO A 51 7.38 -20.11 -16.92
C PRO A 51 6.01 -20.58 -17.42
N ASN A 52 5.07 -19.65 -17.61
CA ASN A 52 3.69 -19.93 -18.05
C ASN A 52 2.93 -20.89 -17.12
N ALA A 53 3.20 -20.84 -15.81
CA ALA A 53 2.47 -21.63 -14.83
C ALA A 53 0.95 -21.44 -14.94
N THR A 54 0.22 -22.54 -14.85
CA THR A 54 -1.26 -22.58 -14.88
C THR A 54 -1.87 -22.93 -13.52
N PHE A 55 -1.03 -23.14 -12.52
CA PHE A 55 -1.39 -23.41 -11.13
C PHE A 55 -0.25 -22.97 -10.20
N PHE A 56 -0.54 -22.81 -8.91
CA PHE A 56 0.49 -22.72 -7.87
C PHE A 56 0.20 -23.72 -6.75
N THR A 57 1.12 -23.85 -5.81
CA THR A 57 0.95 -24.62 -4.57
C THR A 57 1.05 -23.69 -3.36
N LEU A 58 0.53 -24.10 -2.20
CA LEU A 58 0.69 -23.34 -0.96
C LEU A 58 2.18 -23.13 -0.63
N GLU A 59 3.02 -24.12 -0.91
CA GLU A 59 4.47 -24.02 -0.73
C GLU A 59 5.11 -22.94 -1.62
N ASN A 60 4.57 -22.72 -2.83
CA ASN A 60 5.07 -21.64 -3.69
C ASN A 60 4.86 -20.27 -3.05
N LEU A 61 3.78 -20.07 -2.28
CA LEU A 61 3.48 -18.81 -1.61
C LEU A 61 4.51 -18.46 -0.52
N ASN A 62 5.30 -19.44 -0.04
CA ASN A 62 6.34 -19.24 0.98
C ASN A 62 7.65 -18.64 0.41
N ARG A 63 7.71 -18.40 -0.92
CA ARG A 63 8.89 -17.81 -1.56
C ARG A 63 9.06 -16.35 -1.14
N HIS A 64 10.16 -16.10 -0.44
CA HIS A 64 10.50 -14.78 0.06
C HIS A 64 10.70 -13.75 -1.05
N ASN A 65 10.19 -12.54 -0.81
CA ASN A 65 10.25 -11.38 -1.70
C ASN A 65 9.59 -11.59 -3.08
N VAL A 66 8.56 -12.44 -3.14
CA VAL A 66 7.65 -12.54 -4.29
C VAL A 66 6.25 -12.05 -3.90
N LEU A 67 5.64 -12.74 -2.94
CA LEU A 67 4.40 -12.32 -2.27
C LEU A 67 4.60 -12.31 -0.76
N GLU A 68 5.21 -13.37 -0.23
CA GLU A 68 5.73 -13.39 1.14
C GLU A 68 6.76 -12.27 1.33
N HIS A 69 6.67 -11.59 2.48
CA HIS A 69 7.46 -10.43 2.81
C HIS A 69 7.73 -10.34 4.32
N ASP A 70 8.76 -9.58 4.67
CA ASP A 70 9.09 -9.26 6.06
C ASP A 70 7.97 -8.47 6.76
N ALA A 71 8.05 -8.38 8.09
CA ALA A 71 7.07 -7.68 8.93
C ALA A 71 5.66 -8.27 8.82
N SER A 72 5.57 -9.59 8.67
CA SER A 72 4.32 -10.34 8.76
C SER A 72 3.65 -10.16 10.13
N MET A 73 2.32 -10.17 10.17
CA MET A 73 1.54 -9.98 11.40
C MET A 73 1.64 -11.16 12.37
N SER A 74 1.95 -12.36 11.88
CA SER A 74 1.92 -13.59 12.67
C SER A 74 3.02 -14.60 12.34
N ARG A 75 3.91 -14.31 11.38
CA ARG A 75 4.99 -15.19 10.92
C ARG A 75 6.35 -14.50 11.11
N SER A 76 7.42 -15.29 11.24
CA SER A 76 8.78 -14.76 11.31
C SER A 76 9.23 -14.24 9.96
N ASP A 77 10.18 -13.31 9.97
CA ASP A 77 10.85 -12.89 8.74
C ASP A 77 11.75 -14.03 8.24
N ALA A 78 11.95 -14.13 6.93
CA ALA A 78 12.73 -15.23 6.34
C ALA A 78 14.16 -15.31 6.87
N HIS A 79 14.76 -14.16 7.23
CA HIS A 79 16.09 -14.10 7.86
C HIS A 79 16.23 -15.01 9.09
N PHE A 80 15.16 -15.14 9.90
CA PHE A 80 15.18 -15.95 11.13
C PHE A 80 14.81 -17.42 10.91
N GLY A 81 14.62 -17.86 9.66
CA GLY A 81 14.41 -19.25 9.28
C GLY A 81 13.02 -19.51 8.71
N ASN A 82 11.99 -19.65 9.56
CA ASN A 82 10.66 -20.07 9.10
C ASN A 82 9.69 -18.88 8.94
N ASN A 83 9.31 -18.61 7.68
CA ASN A 83 8.46 -17.49 7.27
C ASN A 83 6.97 -17.82 7.06
N HIS A 84 6.54 -19.05 7.29
CA HIS A 84 5.20 -19.50 6.92
C HIS A 84 4.41 -20.17 8.05
N ILE A 85 5.09 -20.71 9.06
CA ILE A 85 4.48 -21.25 10.27
C ILE A 85 4.13 -20.10 11.21
N PHE A 86 2.90 -20.10 11.70
CA PHE A 86 2.42 -19.18 12.72
C PHE A 86 3.32 -19.17 13.95
N ASN A 87 3.56 -17.96 14.44
CA ASN A 87 4.36 -17.68 15.59
C ASN A 87 3.55 -16.84 16.58
N GLN A 88 3.12 -17.46 17.67
CA GLN A 88 2.33 -16.80 18.71
C GLN A 88 3.05 -15.60 19.31
N THR A 89 4.39 -15.64 19.46
CA THR A 89 5.15 -14.50 20.02
C THR A 89 5.04 -13.30 19.10
N ILE A 90 5.19 -13.50 17.79
CA ILE A 90 5.03 -12.45 16.79
C ILE A 90 3.58 -11.97 16.73
N PHE A 91 2.62 -12.89 16.71
CA PHE A 91 1.21 -12.51 16.70
C PHE A 91 0.81 -11.70 17.94
N ASN A 92 1.39 -12.00 19.11
CA ASN A 92 1.22 -11.23 20.33
C ASN A 92 1.72 -9.78 20.19
N THR A 93 2.79 -9.53 19.42
CA THR A 93 3.26 -8.15 19.17
C THR A 93 2.22 -7.34 18.39
N THR A 94 1.59 -7.95 17.39
CA THR A 94 0.48 -7.35 16.63
C THR A 94 -0.75 -7.14 17.52
N ARG A 95 -1.19 -8.19 18.23
CA ARG A 95 -2.35 -8.19 19.14
C ARG A 95 -2.25 -7.16 20.25
N ARG A 96 -1.05 -6.74 20.66
CA ARG A 96 -0.85 -5.72 21.70
C ARG A 96 -1.58 -4.40 21.39
N PHE A 97 -1.84 -4.11 20.12
CA PHE A 97 -2.52 -2.90 19.66
C PHE A 97 -4.05 -3.05 19.54
N TRP A 98 -4.58 -4.26 19.76
CA TRP A 98 -5.99 -4.60 19.69
C TRP A 98 -6.69 -4.38 21.04
N THR A 99 -6.82 -3.11 21.40
CA THR A 99 -7.19 -2.67 22.76
C THR A 99 -8.68 -2.75 23.08
N ALA A 100 -9.52 -3.16 22.12
CA ALA A 100 -10.96 -3.33 22.30
C ALA A 100 -11.45 -4.66 21.72
N GLU A 101 -12.70 -5.02 22.03
CA GLU A 101 -13.39 -6.21 21.48
C GLU A 101 -13.64 -6.07 19.98
N THR A 102 -13.96 -4.85 19.51
CA THR A 102 -14.09 -4.54 18.09
C THR A 102 -12.85 -3.80 17.62
N LEU A 103 -12.12 -4.42 16.68
CA LEU A 103 -10.93 -3.85 16.07
C LEU A 103 -11.31 -2.77 15.07
N THR A 104 -10.62 -1.64 15.13
CA THR A 104 -10.78 -0.52 14.20
C THR A 104 -9.64 -0.50 13.18
N PRO A 105 -9.75 0.27 12.08
CA PRO A 105 -8.66 0.43 11.12
C PRO A 105 -7.36 0.88 11.77
N ALA A 106 -7.44 1.80 12.74
CA ALA A 106 -6.28 2.27 13.50
C ALA A 106 -5.62 1.16 14.33
N MET A 107 -6.39 0.29 14.99
CA MET A 107 -5.81 -0.83 15.77
C MET A 107 -5.08 -1.82 14.87
N LEU A 108 -5.64 -2.13 13.70
CA LEU A 108 -5.04 -3.01 12.71
C LEU A 108 -3.76 -2.40 12.10
N ALA A 109 -3.83 -1.12 11.69
CA ALA A 109 -2.68 -0.38 11.16
C ALA A 109 -1.56 -0.25 12.19
N ASN A 110 -1.87 0.05 13.46
CA ASN A 110 -0.87 0.13 14.52
C ASN A 110 -0.13 -1.20 14.73
N GLY A 111 -0.84 -2.33 14.67
CA GLY A 111 -0.21 -3.65 14.72
C GLY A 111 0.77 -3.86 13.58
N LYS A 112 0.39 -3.53 12.34
CA LYS A 112 1.28 -3.64 11.17
C LYS A 112 2.49 -2.72 11.26
N LEU A 113 2.30 -1.46 11.65
CA LEU A 113 3.39 -0.49 11.84
C LEU A 113 4.39 -0.97 12.89
N ALA A 114 3.90 -1.52 14.01
CA ALA A 114 4.76 -2.07 15.05
C ALA A 114 5.61 -3.24 14.51
N ARG A 115 5.01 -4.14 13.72
CA ARG A 115 5.73 -5.24 13.05
C ARG A 115 6.81 -4.74 12.10
N GLN A 116 6.52 -3.71 11.30
CA GLN A 116 7.51 -3.09 10.40
C GLN A 116 8.66 -2.44 11.17
N ILE A 117 8.36 -1.74 12.26
CA ILE A 117 9.39 -1.12 13.11
C ILE A 117 10.28 -2.19 13.74
N GLU A 118 9.70 -3.25 14.30
CA GLU A 118 10.43 -4.34 14.95
C GLU A 118 11.28 -5.11 13.94
N SER A 119 10.70 -5.50 12.81
CA SER A 119 11.40 -6.17 11.72
C SER A 119 12.58 -5.32 11.22
N ARG A 120 12.36 -4.05 10.88
CA ARG A 120 13.42 -3.13 10.46
C ARG A 120 14.52 -2.94 11.52
N ALA A 121 14.19 -2.99 12.80
CA ALA A 121 15.14 -2.77 13.88
C ALA A 121 16.03 -3.98 14.16
N PHE A 122 15.53 -5.20 13.94
CA PHE A 122 16.19 -6.43 14.40
C PHE A 122 16.53 -7.42 13.28
N ASN A 123 15.93 -7.31 12.09
CA ASN A 123 16.30 -8.07 10.90
C ASN A 123 17.36 -7.28 10.10
N PRO A 124 18.63 -7.73 10.06
CA PRO A 124 19.68 -7.04 9.31
C PRO A 124 19.46 -7.06 7.79
N ASP A 125 18.62 -7.99 7.29
CA ASP A 125 18.28 -8.15 5.88
C ASP A 125 16.86 -7.63 5.57
N TYR A 126 16.30 -6.75 6.42
CA TYR A 126 14.94 -6.24 6.28
C TYR A 126 14.67 -5.68 4.87
N THR A 127 13.64 -6.22 4.24
CA THR A 127 13.16 -5.81 2.92
C THR A 127 11.66 -5.60 2.94
N PHE A 128 11.23 -4.38 2.61
CA PHE A 128 9.81 -4.04 2.50
C PHE A 128 9.62 -2.95 1.44
N THR A 129 9.24 -3.36 0.24
CA THR A 129 9.08 -2.48 -0.92
C THR A 129 7.67 -1.88 -0.99
N ALA A 130 7.46 -0.89 -1.86
CA ALA A 130 6.13 -0.34 -2.15
C ALA A 130 5.15 -1.42 -2.66
N VAL A 131 5.65 -2.42 -3.38
CA VAL A 131 4.83 -3.58 -3.82
C VAL A 131 4.41 -4.41 -2.60
N ASN A 132 5.33 -4.70 -1.67
CA ASN A 132 5.00 -5.41 -0.44
C ASN A 132 4.02 -4.62 0.42
N GLU A 133 4.13 -3.30 0.45
CA GLU A 133 3.19 -2.44 1.18
C GLU A 133 1.77 -2.58 0.65
N GLN A 134 1.58 -2.54 -0.68
CA GLN A 134 0.26 -2.70 -1.30
C GLN A 134 -0.37 -4.06 -0.98
N PHE A 135 0.40 -5.15 -1.08
CA PHE A 135 -0.08 -6.48 -0.70
C PHE A 135 -0.41 -6.54 0.79
N SER A 136 0.47 -6.01 1.64
CA SER A 136 0.29 -6.06 3.08
C SER A 136 -0.94 -5.28 3.55
N LEU A 137 -1.29 -4.17 2.91
CA LEU A 137 -2.54 -3.45 3.20
C LEU A 137 -3.76 -4.33 2.96
N GLY A 138 -3.77 -5.09 1.87
CA GLY A 138 -4.83 -6.06 1.57
C GLY A 138 -4.91 -7.17 2.63
N GLU A 139 -3.77 -7.67 3.13
CA GLU A 139 -3.72 -8.68 4.18
C GLU A 139 -4.22 -8.15 5.54
N VAL A 140 -3.91 -6.90 5.87
CA VAL A 140 -4.39 -6.24 7.10
C VAL A 140 -5.90 -5.95 6.99
N ALA A 141 -6.41 -5.69 5.78
CA ALA A 141 -7.83 -5.54 5.50
C ALA A 141 -8.60 -6.88 5.50
N ALA A 142 -7.95 -7.99 5.18
CA ALA A 142 -8.60 -9.29 4.99
C ALA A 142 -9.48 -9.76 6.16
N PRO A 143 -9.10 -9.60 7.45
CA PRO A 143 -9.99 -9.95 8.57
C PRO A 143 -11.30 -9.16 8.56
N VAL A 144 -11.28 -7.88 8.19
CA VAL A 144 -12.48 -7.05 8.06
C VAL A 144 -13.33 -7.53 6.89
N ILE A 145 -12.71 -7.79 5.74
CA ILE A 145 -13.40 -8.23 4.52
C ILE A 145 -14.13 -9.56 4.75
N VAL A 146 -13.46 -10.53 5.38
CA VAL A 146 -14.01 -11.87 5.56
C VAL A 146 -14.94 -11.94 6.79
N PHE A 147 -14.54 -11.37 7.91
CA PHE A 147 -15.21 -11.57 9.21
C PHE A 147 -15.99 -10.34 9.70
N GLY A 148 -15.66 -9.14 9.25
CA GLY A 148 -16.07 -7.88 9.86
C GLY A 148 -17.06 -7.03 9.07
N ASP A 149 -17.24 -5.77 9.47
CA ASP A 149 -18.05 -4.78 8.77
C ASP A 149 -17.14 -3.98 7.82
N MET A 150 -17.38 -4.10 6.50
CA MET A 150 -16.57 -3.44 5.47
C MET A 150 -16.86 -1.94 5.36
N GLU A 151 -18.07 -1.49 5.72
CA GLU A 151 -18.43 -0.07 5.69
C GLU A 151 -17.77 0.67 6.87
N ALA A 152 -17.77 0.05 8.05
CA ALA A 152 -17.12 0.60 9.23
C ALA A 152 -15.61 0.34 9.29
N GLY A 153 -15.10 -0.61 8.49
CA GLY A 153 -13.70 -1.03 8.57
C GLY A 153 -13.37 -1.80 9.85
N THR A 154 -14.35 -2.45 10.48
CA THR A 154 -14.20 -3.04 11.82
C THR A 154 -14.39 -4.56 11.82
N VAL A 155 -13.83 -5.25 12.81
CA VAL A 155 -13.99 -6.70 12.97
C VAL A 155 -13.91 -7.09 14.44
N TYR A 156 -14.70 -8.08 14.88
CA TYR A 156 -14.58 -8.60 16.24
C TYR A 156 -13.26 -9.33 16.43
N ARG A 157 -12.55 -9.01 17.52
CA ARG A 157 -11.21 -9.51 17.82
C ARG A 157 -11.16 -11.02 17.93
N ASP A 158 -12.17 -11.61 18.55
CA ASP A 158 -12.28 -13.06 18.77
C ASP A 158 -12.37 -13.85 17.45
N LEU A 159 -13.00 -13.31 16.40
CA LEU A 159 -13.02 -13.93 15.07
C LEU A 159 -11.62 -13.96 14.44
N VAL A 160 -10.87 -12.87 14.59
CA VAL A 160 -9.49 -12.77 14.08
C VAL A 160 -8.55 -13.67 14.87
N GLU A 161 -8.67 -13.65 16.20
CA GLU A 161 -7.91 -14.53 17.08
C GLU A 161 -8.24 -15.99 16.80
N PHE A 162 -9.51 -16.38 16.65
CA PHE A 162 -9.86 -17.77 16.31
C PHE A 162 -9.24 -18.23 14.99
N PHE A 163 -9.20 -17.35 13.99
CA PHE A 163 -8.68 -17.68 12.67
C PHE A 163 -7.18 -17.98 12.70
N PHE A 164 -6.40 -17.19 13.44
CA PHE A 164 -4.94 -17.35 13.55
C PHE A 164 -4.50 -18.27 14.70
N GLU A 165 -5.14 -18.15 15.85
CA GLU A 165 -4.68 -18.77 17.09
C GLU A 165 -5.05 -20.24 17.18
N VAL A 166 -4.21 -20.90 17.97
CA VAL A 166 -4.27 -22.30 18.33
C VAL A 166 -5.32 -22.49 19.42
N ALA A 167 -6.40 -23.21 19.17
CA ALA A 167 -7.16 -23.79 20.28
C ALA A 167 -6.24 -24.83 20.98
N HIS A 168 -5.87 -24.57 22.24
CA HIS A 168 -5.12 -25.44 23.17
C HIS A 168 -4.44 -26.68 22.56
N GLY A 169 -3.16 -26.59 22.14
CA GLY A 169 -2.43 -27.80 21.70
C GLY A 169 -1.24 -27.64 20.75
N GLY A 170 -0.97 -26.43 20.27
CA GLY A 170 0.23 -26.13 19.47
C GLY A 170 0.10 -26.27 17.95
N THR A 171 -1.11 -26.36 17.39
CA THR A 171 -1.36 -26.31 15.93
C THR A 171 -2.31 -25.18 15.59
N GLU A 172 -2.00 -24.39 14.56
CA GLU A 172 -2.85 -23.30 14.06
C GLU A 172 -4.28 -23.78 13.86
N ASN A 173 -5.29 -22.99 14.25
CA ASN A 173 -6.66 -23.34 13.89
C ASN A 173 -6.78 -23.33 12.37
N GLU A 174 -6.44 -22.20 11.73
CA GLU A 174 -6.66 -21.95 10.30
C GLU A 174 -8.02 -22.48 9.86
N ARG A 175 -9.06 -22.18 10.63
CA ARG A 175 -10.44 -22.62 10.43
C ARG A 175 -11.36 -21.41 10.34
N LEU A 176 -12.45 -21.58 9.61
CA LEU A 176 -13.52 -20.57 9.58
C LEU A 176 -14.21 -20.54 10.96
N PRO A 177 -14.42 -19.35 11.58
CA PRO A 177 -14.94 -19.22 12.95
C PRO A 177 -16.47 -19.44 13.06
N THR A 178 -17.00 -20.46 12.38
CA THR A 178 -18.44 -20.79 12.40
C THR A 178 -18.95 -21.14 13.80
N GLU A 179 -18.07 -21.68 14.66
CA GLU A 179 -18.38 -21.99 16.07
C GLU A 179 -18.62 -20.73 16.92
N LEU A 180 -18.08 -19.59 16.49
CA LEU A 180 -18.33 -18.27 17.08
C LEU A 180 -19.52 -17.55 16.42
N GLY A 181 -20.28 -18.25 15.58
CA GLY A 181 -21.45 -17.69 14.88
C GLY A 181 -21.11 -16.92 13.60
N TRP A 182 -19.87 -16.95 13.13
CA TRP A 182 -19.54 -16.34 11.84
C TRP A 182 -20.20 -17.08 10.68
N THR A 183 -20.72 -16.30 9.73
CA THR A 183 -21.12 -16.77 8.41
C THR A 183 -20.48 -15.90 7.34
N LYS A 184 -20.29 -16.45 6.14
CA LYS A 184 -19.90 -15.63 4.97
C LYS A 184 -20.89 -14.49 4.72
N LYS A 185 -20.44 -13.46 4.00
CA LYS A 185 -21.27 -12.31 3.63
C LYS A 185 -22.50 -12.75 2.83
N VAL A 186 -23.60 -12.05 3.03
CA VAL A 186 -24.85 -12.28 2.27
C VAL A 186 -24.66 -11.77 0.85
N ASP A 187 -24.21 -10.52 0.72
CA ASP A 187 -23.87 -9.93 -0.57
C ASP A 187 -22.48 -10.39 -1.03
N PRO A 188 -22.27 -10.58 -2.34
CA PRO A 188 -20.95 -10.91 -2.87
C PRO A 188 -19.93 -9.82 -2.57
N VAL A 189 -18.77 -10.21 -2.07
CA VAL A 189 -17.64 -9.29 -1.90
C VAL A 189 -17.01 -9.05 -3.26
N ILE A 190 -16.88 -7.77 -3.63
CA ILE A 190 -16.30 -7.33 -4.90
C ILE A 190 -14.98 -6.59 -4.68
N GLU A 191 -14.24 -6.37 -5.77
CA GLU A 191 -12.94 -5.67 -5.73
C GLU A 191 -13.01 -4.28 -5.07
N ASN A 192 -14.08 -3.53 -5.32
CA ASN A 192 -14.27 -2.20 -4.71
C ASN A 192 -14.38 -2.26 -3.18
N ASP A 193 -14.94 -3.33 -2.61
CA ASP A 193 -15.02 -3.49 -1.16
C ASP A 193 -13.62 -3.67 -0.57
N VAL A 194 -12.80 -4.51 -1.21
CA VAL A 194 -11.40 -4.76 -0.82
C VAL A 194 -10.59 -3.48 -0.87
N LEU A 195 -10.74 -2.70 -1.94
CA LEU A 195 -10.07 -1.41 -2.10
C LEU A 195 -10.54 -0.39 -1.06
N GLY A 196 -11.85 -0.35 -0.76
CA GLY A 196 -12.43 0.52 0.25
C GLY A 196 -11.84 0.27 1.64
N VAL A 197 -11.83 -0.98 2.09
CA VAL A 197 -11.25 -1.34 3.40
C VAL A 197 -9.74 -1.11 3.43
N SER A 198 -9.02 -1.52 2.37
CA SER A 198 -7.57 -1.30 2.28
C SER A 198 -7.19 0.18 2.36
N LYS A 199 -8.00 1.05 1.75
CA LYS A 199 -7.85 2.51 1.86
C LYS A 199 -8.04 3.01 3.29
N MET A 200 -9.07 2.54 4.01
CA MET A 200 -9.27 2.92 5.42
C MET A 200 -8.06 2.54 6.29
N ILE A 201 -7.50 1.34 6.07
CA ILE A 201 -6.28 0.89 6.76
C ILE A 201 -5.09 1.77 6.38
N SER A 202 -4.90 2.05 5.09
CA SER A 202 -3.81 2.89 4.59
C SER A 202 -3.85 4.29 5.20
N GLU A 203 -5.01 4.94 5.22
CA GLU A 203 -5.18 6.26 5.85
C GLU A 203 -4.86 6.23 7.34
N ALA A 204 -5.23 5.14 8.02
CA ALA A 204 -4.98 4.94 9.45
C ALA A 204 -3.49 4.66 9.79
N THR A 205 -2.62 4.44 8.80
CA THR A 205 -1.16 4.36 9.03
C THR A 205 -0.54 5.73 9.30
N SER A 206 -1.19 6.81 8.89
CA SER A 206 -0.71 8.16 9.16
C SER A 206 -0.83 8.48 10.65
N LEU A 207 0.31 8.73 11.30
CA LEU A 207 0.37 9.17 12.69
C LEU A 207 0.21 10.69 12.85
N LEU A 208 0.05 11.42 11.74
CA LEU A 208 -0.14 12.86 11.75
C LEU A 208 -1.57 13.18 12.17
N THR A 209 -1.72 13.80 13.34
CA THR A 209 -2.95 14.51 13.68
C THR A 209 -2.89 15.85 12.97
N GLY A 210 -3.81 16.13 12.04
CA GLY A 210 -3.81 17.42 11.34
C GLY A 210 -3.71 18.60 12.32
N SER A 211 -2.96 19.65 11.96
CA SER A 211 -3.17 20.92 12.62
C SER A 211 -4.60 21.34 12.29
N GLU A 212 -5.46 21.52 13.30
CA GLU A 212 -6.66 22.31 13.09
C GLU A 212 -6.22 23.69 12.58
N ASN A 213 -6.21 23.89 11.26
CA ASN A 213 -6.17 25.20 10.66
C ASN A 213 -7.55 25.84 10.81
N GLY A 214 -8.03 25.93 12.05
CA GLY A 214 -8.80 27.08 12.47
C GLY A 214 -7.84 28.26 12.44
N VAL A 215 -7.77 28.93 11.29
CA VAL A 215 -7.25 30.30 11.24
C VAL A 215 -8.16 31.13 12.13
N LYS A 216 -7.89 31.14 13.44
CA LYS A 216 -8.26 32.28 14.28
C LYS A 216 -7.41 33.41 13.74
N VAL A 217 -8.01 34.22 12.87
CA VAL A 217 -7.50 35.55 12.55
C VAL A 217 -7.40 36.28 13.88
N MET A 218 -6.25 36.17 14.52
CA MET A 218 -5.90 37.03 15.63
C MET A 218 -5.74 38.40 14.99
N ARG A 219 -6.73 39.27 15.22
CA ARG A 219 -6.68 40.68 14.81
C ARG A 219 -5.57 41.33 15.63
N GLN A 220 -4.32 41.20 15.17
CA GLN A 220 -3.21 41.97 15.69
C GLN A 220 -3.31 43.36 15.07
N ASP A 221 -3.69 44.35 15.88
CA ASP A 221 -3.46 45.75 15.57
C ASP A 221 -1.95 45.98 15.45
N LEU A 222 -1.45 45.98 14.21
CA LEU A 222 -0.06 46.25 13.92
C LEU A 222 0.13 47.77 13.74
N HIS A 223 0.35 48.48 14.84
CA HIS A 223 1.01 49.78 14.78
C HIS A 223 2.51 49.57 14.62
N SER A 224 2.98 49.52 13.37
CA SER A 224 4.34 49.94 13.00
C SER A 224 4.43 50.05 11.48
N GLY A 225 4.60 51.27 11.00
CA GLY A 225 4.65 51.59 9.59
C GLY A 225 5.95 51.16 8.93
N ILE A 226 5.83 50.51 7.78
CA ILE A 226 6.85 50.49 6.72
C ILE A 226 6.13 50.72 5.38
N LYS A 227 6.61 51.72 4.65
CA LYS A 227 6.06 52.24 3.38
C LYS A 227 6.52 51.41 2.18
N GLY A 228 5.63 51.26 1.18
CA GLY A 228 5.92 50.91 -0.22
C GLY A 228 5.99 49.39 -0.45
N PHE A 229 5.33 48.79 -1.42
CA PHE A 229 5.14 49.19 -2.81
C PHE A 229 3.80 48.69 -3.39
N LYS A 230 3.20 49.46 -4.31
CA LYS A 230 2.04 49.06 -5.13
C LYS A 230 2.49 48.09 -6.23
N HIS A 231 1.75 46.99 -6.42
CA HIS A 231 1.39 46.57 -7.77
C HIS A 231 -0.06 46.12 -7.84
N VAL A 232 -0.80 46.86 -8.65
CA VAL A 232 -2.16 46.58 -9.14
C VAL A 232 -2.02 45.67 -10.35
N TYR A 233 -2.80 44.59 -10.42
CA TYR A 233 -3.48 44.21 -11.67
C TYR A 233 -4.84 43.57 -11.37
N SER A 234 -5.86 44.23 -11.89
CA SER A 234 -7.26 43.83 -12.02
C SER A 234 -7.46 42.92 -13.23
N GLY A 235 -8.38 41.97 -13.16
CA GLY A 235 -8.90 41.29 -14.36
C GLY A 235 -9.89 40.17 -14.08
N ASN A 236 -11.20 40.52 -14.06
CA ASN A 236 -12.30 39.57 -14.18
C ASN A 236 -12.45 39.11 -15.65
N ILE A 237 -12.75 37.83 -15.90
CA ILE A 237 -14.00 37.35 -16.54
C ILE A 237 -13.94 35.85 -16.90
N ARG A 238 -14.92 35.15 -16.33
CA ARG A 238 -15.62 33.90 -16.66
C ARG A 238 -15.31 33.21 -18.00
N THR A 239 -14.98 31.92 -17.90
CA THR A 239 -15.57 30.84 -18.72
C THR A 239 -15.82 29.64 -17.80
N PHE A 240 -17.08 29.19 -17.73
CA PHE A 240 -17.45 27.95 -17.03
C PHE A 240 -17.13 26.79 -17.98
N THR A 241 -16.20 25.94 -17.60
CA THR A 241 -16.07 24.58 -18.13
C THR A 241 -15.76 23.69 -16.95
N THR A 242 -16.69 22.77 -16.67
CA THR A 242 -16.64 21.85 -15.53
C THR A 242 -15.38 20.99 -15.64
N ILE A 243 -14.37 21.29 -14.81
CA ILE A 243 -13.18 20.47 -14.63
C ILE A 243 -13.09 20.15 -13.13
N TRP A 244 -12.93 18.87 -12.86
CA TRP A 244 -12.68 18.30 -11.54
C TRP A 244 -11.58 19.10 -10.82
N HIS A 245 -11.89 19.62 -9.63
CA HIS A 245 -10.89 20.15 -8.73
C HIS A 245 -10.03 18.98 -8.23
N MET A 246 -8.84 18.81 -8.79
CA MET A 246 -7.71 18.25 -8.03
C MET A 246 -7.13 19.39 -7.19
N ASN A 247 -7.04 19.17 -5.89
CA ASN A 247 -6.66 20.16 -4.89
C ASN A 247 -5.13 20.36 -4.94
N VAL A 248 -4.66 21.60 -4.78
CA VAL A 248 -3.26 22.07 -4.93
C VAL A 248 -2.36 21.65 -3.75
N THR A 249 -2.52 20.43 -3.24
CA THR A 249 -1.70 19.86 -2.15
C THR A 249 -0.87 18.65 -2.58
N GLU A 250 -0.99 18.22 -3.84
CA GLU A 250 -0.20 17.10 -4.41
C GLU A 250 1.01 17.54 -5.23
N PHE A 251 1.26 18.85 -5.41
CA PHE A 251 2.41 19.33 -6.19
C PHE A 251 3.71 19.50 -5.36
N ASP A 252 3.60 19.58 -4.02
CA ASP A 252 4.76 19.78 -3.14
C ASP A 252 5.50 18.48 -2.75
N ARG A 253 4.98 17.29 -3.08
CA ARG A 253 5.66 16.02 -2.74
C ARG A 253 6.66 15.52 -3.78
N PHE A 254 6.80 16.19 -4.92
CA PHE A 254 7.78 15.81 -5.95
C PHE A 254 9.14 16.54 -5.80
N HIS A 255 9.26 17.51 -4.91
CA HIS A 255 10.49 18.31 -4.75
C HIS A 255 11.48 17.76 -3.71
N ASP A 256 11.09 16.81 -2.84
CA ASP A 256 11.93 16.38 -1.72
C ASP A 256 12.73 15.07 -1.94
N VAL A 257 12.71 14.47 -3.13
CA VAL A 257 13.44 13.21 -3.42
C VAL A 257 14.73 13.41 -4.24
N LEU A 258 15.19 14.66 -4.42
CA LEU A 258 16.36 14.96 -5.24
C LEU A 258 17.51 15.62 -4.46
N MET A 259 17.86 15.08 -3.30
CA MET A 259 19.20 15.26 -2.75
C MET A 259 19.60 13.99 -1.99
N LEU A 260 20.47 13.17 -2.61
CA LEU A 260 21.58 12.42 -1.99
C LEU A 260 22.09 11.33 -2.94
N ILE A 261 22.77 11.70 -4.02
CA ILE A 261 23.70 10.79 -4.72
C ILE A 261 24.95 11.58 -5.08
N GLY A 262 26.10 11.17 -4.53
CA GLY A 262 27.41 11.77 -4.79
C GLY A 262 27.95 11.46 -6.19
N PRO A 263 28.93 12.24 -6.69
CA PRO A 263 29.22 12.38 -8.12
C PRO A 263 30.10 11.27 -8.74
N SER A 264 29.73 9.98 -8.64
CA SER A 264 30.61 8.89 -9.13
C SER A 264 30.03 7.85 -10.10
N TYR A 265 28.74 7.86 -10.47
CA TYR A 265 28.20 6.80 -11.35
C TYR A 265 27.13 7.32 -12.32
N CYS A 266 27.56 7.88 -13.46
CA CYS A 266 26.71 8.13 -14.64
C CYS A 266 27.41 7.65 -15.91
N ARG A 267 27.74 6.35 -15.99
CA ARG A 267 28.04 5.71 -17.27
C ARG A 267 27.19 4.46 -17.36
N ASP A 268 26.42 4.37 -18.43
CA ASP A 268 25.73 3.17 -18.93
C ASP A 268 24.28 2.94 -18.45
N LEU A 269 23.34 3.78 -18.90
CA LEU A 269 21.93 3.38 -19.08
C LEU A 269 21.36 3.99 -20.38
N THR A 270 20.95 3.13 -21.31
CA THR A 270 20.20 3.45 -22.53
C THR A 270 18.68 3.44 -22.24
N PRO A 271 17.90 4.49 -22.57
CA PRO A 271 16.44 4.44 -22.38
C PRO A 271 15.72 3.79 -23.57
N ILE A 272 14.84 2.82 -23.29
CA ILE A 272 13.79 2.36 -24.21
C ILE A 272 12.54 3.20 -23.94
N ILE A 273 12.09 3.99 -24.93
CA ILE A 273 10.86 4.80 -24.86
C ILE A 273 9.73 4.06 -25.58
N ILE A 274 8.65 3.74 -24.86
CA ILE A 274 7.37 3.32 -25.44
C ILE A 274 6.44 4.53 -25.39
N GLY A 275 6.13 5.11 -26.56
CA GLY A 275 5.25 6.27 -26.69
C GLY A 275 3.77 5.87 -26.77
N TYR A 276 2.92 6.52 -25.95
CA TYR A 276 1.48 6.57 -26.17
C TYR A 276 1.06 7.93 -26.71
N ARG A 277 0.14 7.88 -27.67
CA ARG A 277 -0.21 8.90 -28.64
C ARG A 277 -1.36 9.78 -28.12
N PHE A 278 -1.07 10.98 -27.62
CA PHE A 278 -2.01 12.10 -27.60
C PHE A 278 -1.27 13.40 -27.93
N GLY A 279 -1.68 14.05 -29.03
CA GLY A 279 -0.96 15.15 -29.65
C GLY A 279 -1.07 16.48 -28.90
N TYR A 280 -0.14 16.72 -27.98
CA TYR A 280 0.21 18.05 -27.50
C TYR A 280 1.74 18.23 -27.53
N ASP A 281 2.19 19.33 -28.14
CA ASP A 281 3.60 19.70 -28.29
C ASP A 281 4.18 20.21 -26.96
N PHE A 282 4.71 19.28 -26.15
CA PHE A 282 5.36 19.56 -24.86
C PHE A 282 6.75 20.21 -24.99
N ALA A 283 7.33 20.30 -26.19
CA ALA A 283 8.70 20.79 -26.36
C ALA A 283 8.81 22.32 -26.17
N SER A 284 7.76 23.07 -26.48
CA SER A 284 7.78 24.54 -26.44
C SER A 284 7.58 25.13 -25.03
N LEU A 285 6.88 24.42 -24.14
CA LEU A 285 6.66 24.85 -22.75
C LEU A 285 7.84 24.57 -21.82
N TRP A 286 8.72 23.63 -22.18
CA TRP A 286 9.86 23.27 -21.35
C TRP A 286 11.09 24.17 -21.56
N GLN A 287 11.22 24.76 -22.75
CA GLN A 287 12.34 25.64 -23.10
C GLN A 287 12.27 27.01 -22.41
N GLN A 288 11.07 27.48 -22.01
CA GLN A 288 10.89 28.76 -21.32
C GLN A 288 11.23 28.67 -19.82
N SER A 289 10.96 27.54 -19.17
CA SER A 289 11.23 27.35 -17.74
C SER A 289 12.72 27.19 -17.42
N CYS A 290 13.52 26.65 -18.36
CA CYS A 290 14.98 26.52 -18.18
C CYS A 290 15.74 27.86 -18.23
N LEU A 291 15.20 28.89 -18.89
CA LEU A 291 15.86 30.19 -19.00
C LEU A 291 15.63 31.09 -17.78
N GLN A 292 14.53 30.91 -17.03
CA GLN A 292 14.24 31.71 -15.84
C GLN A 292 15.05 31.28 -14.59
N LEU A 293 15.58 30.06 -14.55
CA LEU A 293 16.35 29.54 -13.41
C LEU A 293 17.82 29.97 -13.38
N PHE A 294 18.31 30.70 -14.39
CA PHE A 294 19.72 31.11 -14.48
C PHE A 294 19.96 32.63 -14.53
N GLU A 295 18.94 33.46 -14.27
CA GLU A 295 19.15 34.89 -14.02
C GLU A 295 19.70 35.11 -12.60
N GLY A 296 21.02 35.00 -12.46
CA GLY A 296 21.71 35.31 -11.20
C GLY A 296 23.09 34.70 -11.04
N TRP A 297 23.49 33.76 -11.90
CA TRP A 297 24.82 33.14 -11.84
C TRP A 297 25.79 33.81 -12.82
N THR A 298 26.86 34.41 -12.27
CA THR A 298 28.00 34.87 -13.06
C THR A 298 28.73 33.64 -13.64
N ARG A 299 28.86 33.59 -14.96
CA ARG A 299 29.54 32.49 -15.67
C ARG A 299 31.06 32.52 -15.41
N PRO A 300 31.69 31.42 -14.98
CA PRO A 300 33.13 31.26 -15.11
C PRO A 300 33.52 31.16 -16.60
N GLN A 301 34.66 31.75 -16.99
CA GLN A 301 35.16 31.69 -18.37
C GLN A 301 35.40 30.24 -18.81
N GLY A 302 34.80 29.82 -19.94
CA GLY A 302 35.09 28.55 -20.60
C GLY A 302 33.89 27.66 -20.98
N TRP A 303 32.65 28.03 -20.66
CA TRP A 303 31.48 27.21 -20.98
C TRP A 303 30.78 27.63 -22.27
N THR A 304 30.81 26.78 -23.30
CA THR A 304 30.02 26.90 -24.53
C THR A 304 28.69 26.16 -24.38
N ALA A 305 27.58 26.82 -24.71
CA ALA A 305 26.24 26.24 -24.68
C ALA A 305 26.03 25.26 -25.84
N SER A 306 26.41 24.00 -25.65
CA SER A 306 26.05 22.91 -26.55
C SER A 306 26.12 21.57 -25.82
N SER A 307 25.28 21.39 -24.81
CA SER A 307 25.02 20.08 -24.21
C SER A 307 23.74 20.21 -23.40
N GLY A 308 22.70 19.53 -23.88
CA GLY A 308 21.37 19.55 -23.29
C GLY A 308 21.36 19.11 -21.83
N CYS A 309 20.31 19.53 -21.13
CA CYS A 309 20.00 19.09 -19.78
C CYS A 309 20.10 17.57 -19.67
N CYS A 310 20.95 17.07 -18.78
CA CYS A 310 20.81 15.71 -18.27
C CYS A 310 19.60 15.69 -17.33
N VAL A 311 18.62 14.85 -17.67
CA VAL A 311 17.41 14.56 -16.88
C VAL A 311 17.59 13.16 -16.30
N ILE A 312 17.29 12.99 -15.00
CA ILE A 312 17.05 11.68 -14.36
C ILE A 312 15.62 11.28 -14.67
#